data_AF-A0A497IDY7-F1
#
_entry.id   AF-A0A497IDY7-F1
#
_cell.length_a   1.000
_cell.length_b   1.000
_cell.length_c   1.000
_cell.angle_alpha   90.00
_cell.angle_beta   90.00
_cell.angle_gamma   90.00
#
_symmetry.space_group_name_H-M   'P 1'
#
loop_
_entity.id
_entity.type
_entity.pdbx_description
1 polymer ?
#
loop_
_entity_poly.entity_id
_entity_poly.type
_entity_poly.pdbx_seq_one_letter_code
_entity_poly.pdbx_strand_id
1 'polypeptide(L)'
;MSDYELKTYYAIALDPIHVGAGGARLERVDLPIIREPGTNLPKIPGTSLSGPARAYTAMHPKINRYRWIDDEGKESSCAGRGGEGGENHCGKVNPACPVCVPYGFSKGSGHSMQGLAQFFDAQILLFPVASLAGTVWITSPMVLEGLGLNSEFQAPDDGFYPLGEHLKNKEKLNFGWLMLPKGEGEGDLTNFPVPEKIKQRTVLVSDKLFPKIVNSNLEVRTSVSIDPATGTAEEGALFTYEAIPRGTILRFDVIYNSGKYFRVGEQELKTEDGGDVGTQWVKAQVEKGLKLFEILGIGGMGTRGMGRLKVLNLEKGDC
;
A
#
# COMPACT_ATOMS: atom_id res chain seq x y z
N MET A 1 -27.44 9.01 2.60
CA MET A 1 -26.24 8.18 2.35
C MET A 1 -25.64 8.65 1.03
N SER A 2 -24.35 8.91 0.99
CA SER A 2 -23.67 9.33 -0.24
C SER A 2 -23.55 8.15 -1.20
N ASP A 3 -23.63 8.43 -2.51
CA ASP A 3 -23.49 7.39 -3.55
C ASP A 3 -22.04 6.87 -3.67
N TYR A 4 -21.08 7.62 -3.12
CA TYR A 4 -19.69 7.23 -2.97
C TYR A 4 -19.09 7.77 -1.66
N GLU A 5 -17.98 7.17 -1.23
CA GLU A 5 -17.17 7.60 -0.08
C GLU A 5 -15.69 7.51 -0.47
N LEU A 6 -14.97 8.63 -0.42
CA LEU A 6 -13.51 8.64 -0.50
C LEU A 6 -12.93 8.45 0.91
N LYS A 7 -12.08 7.44 1.08
CA LYS A 7 -11.37 7.17 2.34
C LYS A 7 -9.87 7.13 2.09
N THR A 8 -9.15 8.02 2.75
CA THR A 8 -7.68 8.01 2.81
C THR A 8 -7.20 7.10 3.93
N TYR A 9 -6.29 6.20 3.59
CA TYR A 9 -5.60 5.31 4.52
C TYR A 9 -4.15 5.73 4.68
N TYR A 10 -3.67 5.63 5.92
CA TYR A 10 -2.27 5.80 6.28
C TYR A 10 -1.73 4.47 6.75
N ALA A 11 -0.55 4.09 6.30
CA ALA A 11 0.03 2.81 6.64
C ALA A 11 1.52 2.91 6.93
N ILE A 12 2.02 2.07 7.83
CA ILE A 12 3.44 1.96 8.15
C ILE A 12 3.97 0.60 7.69
N ALA A 13 5.06 0.62 6.93
CA ALA A 13 5.79 -0.59 6.58
C ALA A 13 6.40 -1.21 7.85
N LEU A 14 5.99 -2.41 8.23
CA LEU A 14 6.57 -3.13 9.37
C LEU A 14 7.86 -3.86 8.97
N ASP A 15 7.88 -4.36 7.73
CA ASP A 15 9.03 -4.97 7.08
C ASP A 15 9.36 -4.19 5.79
N PRO A 16 10.54 -4.42 5.17
CA PRO A 16 10.81 -3.90 3.84
C PRO A 16 9.78 -4.40 2.82
N ILE A 17 9.37 -3.56 1.87
CA ILE A 17 8.33 -3.89 0.89
C ILE A 17 8.94 -3.89 -0.52
N HIS A 18 8.85 -5.02 -1.20
CA HIS A 18 9.28 -5.18 -2.58
C HIS A 18 8.06 -5.31 -3.51
N VAL A 19 7.78 -4.28 -4.30
CA VAL A 19 6.78 -4.34 -5.38
C VAL A 19 7.51 -4.17 -6.70
N GLY A 20 7.85 -5.29 -7.32
CA GLY A 20 8.72 -5.34 -8.50
C GLY A 20 8.10 -4.68 -9.74
N ALA A 21 8.93 -3.98 -10.50
CA ALA A 21 8.53 -3.32 -11.76
C ALA A 21 8.55 -4.26 -12.99
N GLY A 22 8.92 -5.53 -12.81
CA GLY A 22 9.15 -6.49 -13.88
C GLY A 22 10.61 -6.47 -14.37
N GLY A 23 11.18 -7.64 -14.66
CA GLY A 23 12.62 -7.85 -14.88
C GLY A 23 13.19 -7.46 -16.25
N ALA A 24 12.58 -6.50 -16.95
CA ALA A 24 12.92 -6.20 -18.35
C ALA A 24 13.66 -4.86 -18.56
N ARG A 25 14.11 -4.20 -17.48
CA ARG A 25 14.84 -2.93 -17.59
C ARG A 25 16.24 -3.08 -17.01
N LEU A 26 17.25 -2.67 -17.76
CA LEU A 26 18.60 -2.44 -17.27
C LEU A 26 18.55 -1.29 -16.25
N GLU A 27 18.44 -1.64 -14.97
CA GLU A 27 18.44 -0.70 -13.86
C GLU A 27 19.63 -0.97 -12.92
N ARG A 28 19.74 -0.17 -11.83
CA ARG A 28 20.82 -0.30 -10.83
C ARG A 28 20.86 -1.69 -10.17
N VAL A 29 19.72 -2.38 -10.12
CA VAL A 29 19.53 -3.70 -9.52
C VAL A 29 18.76 -4.59 -10.50
N ASP A 30 18.89 -5.90 -10.33
CA ASP A 30 18.21 -6.88 -11.21
C ASP A 30 16.68 -6.84 -11.04
N LEU A 31 16.21 -6.63 -9.82
CA LEU A 31 14.80 -6.55 -9.47
C LEU A 31 14.45 -5.19 -8.83
N PRO A 32 14.20 -4.16 -9.63
CA PRO A 32 13.82 -2.83 -9.13
C PRO A 32 12.36 -2.78 -8.67
N ILE A 33 12.04 -1.80 -7.84
CA ILE A 33 10.67 -1.51 -7.43
C ILE A 33 10.00 -0.45 -8.31
N ILE A 34 8.67 -0.48 -8.35
CA ILE A 34 7.86 0.47 -9.13
C ILE A 34 8.03 1.90 -8.59
N ARG A 35 8.13 2.85 -9.53
CA ARG A 35 8.22 4.29 -9.27
C ARG A 35 7.16 5.06 -10.03
N GLU A 36 6.81 6.23 -9.50
CA GLU A 36 6.02 7.23 -10.19
C GLU A 36 6.87 7.94 -11.24
N PRO A 37 6.45 7.98 -12.53
CA PRO A 37 7.27 8.58 -13.58
C PRO A 37 7.57 10.08 -13.40
N GLY A 38 6.63 10.84 -12.83
CA GLY A 38 6.77 12.30 -12.68
C GLY A 38 7.74 12.73 -11.59
N THR A 39 7.80 11.98 -10.48
CA THR A 39 8.61 12.32 -9.30
C THR A 39 9.80 11.39 -9.10
N ASN A 40 9.84 10.26 -9.82
CA ASN A 40 10.76 9.15 -9.63
C ASN A 40 10.74 8.58 -8.19
N LEU A 41 9.66 8.80 -7.44
CA LEU A 41 9.48 8.25 -6.11
C LEU A 41 8.93 6.82 -6.19
N PRO A 42 9.42 5.90 -5.36
CA PRO A 42 8.80 4.58 -5.22
C PRO A 42 7.34 4.70 -4.80
N LYS A 43 6.50 3.85 -5.40
CA LYS A 43 5.08 3.77 -5.09
C LYS A 43 4.61 2.33 -5.06
N ILE A 44 3.45 2.10 -4.45
CA ILE A 44 2.77 0.81 -4.49
C ILE A 44 1.52 0.97 -5.35
N PRO A 45 1.42 0.34 -6.53
CA PRO A 45 0.23 0.48 -7.36
C PRO A 45 -1.05 0.06 -6.65
N GLY A 46 -2.17 0.72 -6.96
CA GLY A 46 -3.48 0.37 -6.42
C GLY A 46 -3.86 -1.08 -6.69
N THR A 47 -3.40 -1.66 -7.80
CA THR A 47 -3.56 -3.08 -8.12
C THR A 47 -2.77 -4.00 -7.19
N SER A 48 -1.59 -3.56 -6.73
CA SER A 48 -0.75 -4.27 -5.77
C SER A 48 -1.27 -4.17 -4.33
N LEU A 49 -2.19 -3.24 -4.05
CA LEU A 49 -2.99 -3.21 -2.82
C LEU A 49 -4.26 -4.04 -2.96
N SER A 50 -5.02 -3.83 -4.05
CA SER A 50 -6.32 -4.46 -4.31
C SER A 50 -6.23 -5.98 -4.41
N GLY A 51 -5.20 -6.52 -5.09
CA GLY A 51 -5.00 -7.96 -5.24
C GLY A 51 -4.86 -8.69 -3.90
N PRO A 52 -3.87 -8.33 -3.05
CA PRO A 52 -3.75 -8.88 -1.71
C PRO A 52 -5.00 -8.63 -0.86
N ALA A 53 -5.57 -7.42 -0.88
CA ALA A 53 -6.79 -7.11 -0.11
C ALA A 53 -7.94 -8.06 -0.49
N ARG A 54 -8.16 -8.31 -1.79
CA ARG A 54 -9.14 -9.27 -2.30
C ARG A 54 -8.88 -10.68 -1.77
N ALA A 55 -7.64 -11.14 -1.87
CA ALA A 55 -7.27 -12.49 -1.42
C ALA A 55 -7.51 -12.64 0.08
N TYR A 56 -7.14 -11.65 0.88
CA TYR A 56 -7.27 -11.70 2.33
C TYR A 56 -8.71 -11.53 2.82
N THR A 57 -9.52 -10.71 2.15
CA THR A 57 -10.96 -10.67 2.38
C THR A 57 -11.59 -12.03 2.11
N ALA A 58 -11.15 -12.75 1.05
CA ALA A 58 -11.62 -14.10 0.77
C ALA A 58 -11.17 -15.13 1.81
N MET A 59 -10.00 -14.94 2.45
CA MET A 59 -9.50 -15.81 3.53
C MET A 59 -10.15 -15.53 4.89
N HIS A 60 -10.83 -14.40 5.06
CA HIS A 60 -11.42 -14.03 6.33
C HIS A 60 -12.36 -15.15 6.84
N PRO A 61 -12.28 -15.62 8.09
CA PRO A 61 -12.98 -16.81 8.57
C PRO A 61 -14.51 -16.76 8.37
N LYS A 62 -15.11 -15.58 8.56
CA LYS A 62 -16.56 -15.36 8.34
C LYS A 62 -16.96 -15.32 6.86
N ILE A 63 -16.02 -15.17 5.94
CA ILE A 63 -16.26 -15.09 4.48
C ILE A 63 -15.92 -16.42 3.81
N ASN A 64 -14.74 -16.97 4.07
CA ASN A 64 -14.26 -18.28 3.61
C ASN A 64 -14.52 -18.57 2.12
N ARG A 65 -14.09 -17.64 1.24
CA ARG A 65 -14.22 -17.75 -0.23
C ARG A 65 -12.88 -17.90 -0.96
N TYR A 66 -11.79 -18.16 -0.25
CA TYR A 66 -10.46 -18.26 -0.86
C TYR A 66 -10.34 -19.52 -1.74
N ARG A 67 -10.72 -20.67 -1.21
CA ARG A 67 -10.99 -21.91 -1.97
C ARG A 67 -12.13 -22.62 -1.25
N TRP A 68 -13.20 -22.91 -1.97
CA TRP A 68 -14.40 -23.47 -1.39
C TRP A 68 -15.12 -24.28 -2.46
N ILE A 69 -15.94 -25.24 -2.03
CA ILE A 69 -16.80 -26.02 -2.92
C ILE A 69 -18.15 -25.30 -2.97
N ASP A 70 -18.63 -25.02 -4.17
CA ASP A 70 -19.91 -24.39 -4.37
C ASP A 70 -21.10 -25.35 -4.26
N ASP A 71 -22.31 -24.77 -4.35
CA ASP A 71 -23.56 -25.51 -4.18
C ASP A 71 -23.75 -26.60 -5.26
N GLU A 72 -23.01 -26.52 -6.37
CA GLU A 72 -22.98 -27.48 -7.48
C GLU A 72 -21.86 -28.53 -7.32
N GLY A 73 -21.09 -28.47 -6.22
CA GLY A 73 -19.98 -29.38 -5.96
C GLY A 73 -18.69 -29.02 -6.71
N LYS A 74 -18.60 -27.82 -7.32
CA LYS A 74 -17.44 -27.37 -8.07
C LYS A 74 -16.48 -26.58 -7.18
N GLU A 75 -15.17 -26.78 -7.38
CA GLU A 75 -14.14 -25.97 -6.73
C GLU A 75 -14.17 -24.53 -7.28
N SER A 76 -14.34 -23.57 -6.38
CA SER A 76 -14.49 -22.15 -6.66
C SER A 76 -13.54 -21.31 -5.79
N SER A 77 -13.19 -20.11 -6.28
CA SER A 77 -12.33 -19.17 -5.56
C SER A 77 -12.71 -17.75 -5.94
N CYS A 78 -13.12 -16.93 -4.98
CA CYS A 78 -13.40 -15.52 -5.24
C CYS A 78 -12.14 -14.64 -5.16
N ALA A 79 -11.00 -15.22 -4.75
CA ALA A 79 -9.70 -14.56 -4.72
C ALA A 79 -9.03 -14.54 -6.11
N GLY A 80 -8.00 -13.71 -6.25
CA GLY A 80 -7.17 -13.66 -7.46
C GLY A 80 -7.99 -13.45 -8.75
N ARG A 81 -7.49 -14.02 -9.85
CA ARG A 81 -8.15 -13.92 -11.17
C ARG A 81 -9.36 -14.83 -11.33
N GLY A 82 -9.53 -15.84 -10.47
CA GLY A 82 -10.66 -16.77 -10.55
C GLY A 82 -10.61 -17.71 -11.75
N GLY A 83 -9.42 -18.11 -12.21
CA GLY A 83 -9.24 -18.86 -13.47
C GLY A 83 -8.70 -17.99 -14.60
N GLU A 84 -8.64 -18.54 -15.82
CA GLU A 84 -8.16 -17.78 -17.00
C GLU A 84 -9.19 -16.71 -17.43
N GLY A 85 -10.48 -17.01 -17.32
CA GLY A 85 -11.59 -16.12 -17.65
C GLY A 85 -12.38 -15.59 -16.46
N GLY A 86 -12.02 -16.00 -15.23
CA GLY A 86 -12.74 -15.67 -13.99
C GLY A 86 -13.89 -16.63 -13.65
N GLU A 87 -13.95 -17.77 -14.34
CA GLU A 87 -14.96 -18.82 -14.23
C GLU A 87 -15.16 -19.41 -12.83
N ASN A 88 -14.16 -19.27 -11.95
CA ASN A 88 -14.18 -19.74 -10.56
C ASN A 88 -14.67 -18.67 -9.56
N HIS A 89 -14.91 -17.43 -10.01
CA HIS A 89 -15.63 -16.44 -9.20
C HIS A 89 -17.11 -16.86 -9.08
N CYS A 90 -17.67 -16.75 -7.87
CA CYS A 90 -19.08 -17.13 -7.67
C CYS A 90 -20.04 -16.21 -8.44
N GLY A 91 -19.70 -14.92 -8.58
CA GLY A 91 -20.52 -13.91 -9.26
C GLY A 91 -21.88 -13.64 -8.60
N LYS A 92 -22.06 -14.04 -7.33
CA LYS A 92 -23.31 -13.84 -6.58
C LYS A 92 -23.46 -12.36 -6.19
N VAL A 93 -24.58 -11.76 -6.59
CA VAL A 93 -24.94 -10.36 -6.28
C VAL A 93 -26.16 -10.23 -5.36
N ASN A 94 -26.95 -11.30 -5.22
CA ASN A 94 -28.08 -11.39 -4.31
C ASN A 94 -28.17 -12.81 -3.71
N PRO A 95 -27.73 -13.02 -2.45
CA PRO A 95 -27.00 -12.05 -1.64
C PRO A 95 -25.62 -11.74 -2.23
N ALA A 96 -25.15 -10.52 -2.00
CA ALA A 96 -23.90 -9.97 -2.53
C ALA A 96 -22.70 -10.70 -1.94
N CYS A 97 -21.84 -11.23 -2.81
CA CYS A 97 -20.60 -11.85 -2.37
C CYS A 97 -19.65 -10.80 -1.77
N PRO A 98 -19.18 -10.99 -0.51
CA PRO A 98 -18.25 -10.06 0.16
C PRO A 98 -16.90 -9.86 -0.52
N VAL A 99 -16.59 -10.63 -1.57
CA VAL A 99 -15.34 -10.54 -2.34
C VAL A 99 -15.61 -10.10 -3.78
N CYS A 100 -16.51 -10.79 -4.50
CA CYS A 100 -16.76 -10.46 -5.90
C CYS A 100 -17.34 -9.05 -6.08
N VAL A 101 -18.22 -8.60 -5.18
CA VAL A 101 -18.86 -7.28 -5.31
C VAL A 101 -17.90 -6.13 -5.00
N PRO A 102 -17.11 -6.14 -3.91
CA PRO A 102 -16.14 -5.06 -3.68
C PRO A 102 -15.01 -5.00 -4.71
N TYR A 103 -14.50 -6.15 -5.17
CA TYR A 103 -13.28 -6.21 -6.01
C TYR A 103 -13.55 -6.49 -7.50
N GLY A 104 -14.80 -6.75 -7.87
CA GLY A 104 -15.21 -7.06 -9.24
C GLY A 104 -14.97 -8.52 -9.63
N PHE A 105 -15.63 -8.95 -10.70
CA PHE A 105 -15.53 -10.31 -11.25
C PHE A 105 -15.87 -10.34 -12.73
N SER A 106 -15.44 -11.41 -13.41
CA SER A 106 -15.79 -11.70 -14.80
C SER A 106 -16.09 -13.19 -14.94
N LYS A 107 -17.15 -13.59 -15.66
CA LYS A 107 -17.44 -15.00 -15.97
C LYS A 107 -17.56 -15.29 -17.46
N GLY A 108 -16.97 -14.46 -18.32
CA GLY A 108 -16.90 -14.68 -19.77
C GLY A 108 -18.22 -14.51 -20.57
N SER A 109 -19.39 -14.63 -19.94
CA SER A 109 -20.71 -14.69 -20.62
C SER A 109 -21.64 -13.49 -20.34
N GLY A 110 -21.11 -12.27 -20.29
CA GLY A 110 -21.91 -11.07 -19.95
C GLY A 110 -22.30 -10.93 -18.47
N HIS A 111 -21.92 -11.92 -17.64
CA HIS A 111 -22.06 -11.89 -16.19
C HIS A 111 -20.76 -11.41 -15.54
N SER A 112 -20.51 -10.11 -15.67
CA SER A 112 -19.34 -9.43 -15.09
C SER A 112 -19.76 -8.12 -14.43
N MET A 113 -18.95 -7.68 -13.47
CA MET A 113 -19.19 -6.44 -12.75
C MET A 113 -17.87 -5.81 -12.35
N GLN A 114 -17.77 -4.49 -12.51
CA GLN A 114 -16.67 -3.73 -11.92
C GLN A 114 -16.74 -3.79 -10.38
N GLY A 115 -15.59 -3.75 -9.73
CA GLY A 115 -15.56 -3.66 -8.26
C GLY A 115 -16.15 -2.35 -7.77
N LEU A 116 -16.85 -2.40 -6.65
CA LEU A 116 -17.34 -1.20 -5.97
C LEU A 116 -16.25 -0.45 -5.19
N ALA A 117 -15.10 -1.07 -4.93
CA ALA A 117 -13.93 -0.45 -4.33
C ALA A 117 -12.86 -0.13 -5.40
N GLN A 118 -12.50 1.15 -5.51
CA GLN A 118 -11.48 1.64 -6.43
C GLN A 118 -10.23 2.02 -5.62
N PHE A 119 -9.14 1.30 -5.84
CA PHE A 119 -7.87 1.53 -5.16
C PHE A 119 -6.97 2.45 -5.98
N PHE A 120 -6.40 3.45 -5.32
CA PHE A 120 -5.38 4.32 -5.89
C PHE A 120 -3.99 3.92 -5.41
N ASP A 121 -2.97 4.41 -6.09
CA ASP A 121 -1.58 4.10 -5.77
C ASP A 121 -1.20 4.61 -4.37
N ALA A 122 -0.46 3.80 -3.61
CA ALA A 122 0.16 4.24 -2.37
C ALA A 122 1.41 5.07 -2.65
N GLN A 123 1.43 6.28 -2.13
CA GLN A 123 2.54 7.21 -2.20
C GLN A 123 3.28 7.27 -0.87
N ILE A 124 4.60 7.46 -0.93
CA ILE A 124 5.41 7.70 0.26
C ILE A 124 5.03 9.04 0.85
N LEU A 125 4.71 9.04 2.14
CA LEU A 125 4.37 10.23 2.91
C LEU A 125 5.54 10.67 3.79
N LEU A 126 6.08 9.75 4.58
CA LEU A 126 7.27 9.98 5.41
C LEU A 126 8.27 8.84 5.17
N PHE A 127 9.51 9.19 4.82
CA PHE A 127 10.55 8.21 4.51
C PHE A 127 11.63 8.16 5.61
N PRO A 128 11.94 7.00 6.19
CA PRO A 128 12.95 6.88 7.23
C PRO A 128 14.37 6.92 6.64
N VAL A 129 15.24 7.71 7.25
CA VAL A 129 16.65 7.84 6.88
C VAL A 129 17.51 7.69 8.13
N ALA A 130 18.58 6.92 8.03
CA ALA A 130 19.59 6.84 9.08
C ALA A 130 20.39 8.15 9.14
N SER A 131 20.51 8.72 10.34
CA SER A 131 21.27 9.96 10.56
C SER A 131 22.11 9.89 11.84
N LEU A 132 22.99 10.89 12.03
CA LEU A 132 23.77 11.12 13.24
C LEU A 132 22.91 11.32 14.49
N ALA A 133 21.63 11.68 14.34
CA ALA A 133 20.69 11.79 15.45
C ALA A 133 19.93 10.47 15.72
N GLY A 134 20.21 9.39 14.98
CA GLY A 134 19.38 8.19 14.87
C GLY A 134 18.45 8.25 13.66
N THR A 135 17.42 7.40 13.59
CA THR A 135 16.45 7.43 12.49
C THR A 135 15.65 8.74 12.50
N VAL A 136 15.56 9.40 11.36
CA VAL A 136 14.71 10.57 11.13
C VAL A 136 13.79 10.28 9.96
N TRP A 137 12.62 10.91 9.95
CA TRP A 137 11.70 10.81 8.83
C TRP A 137 11.80 12.07 7.99
N ILE A 138 11.89 11.93 6.68
CA ILE A 138 11.89 13.06 5.76
C ILE A 138 10.55 13.14 5.04
N THR A 139 10.14 14.35 4.70
CA THR A 139 9.01 14.68 3.82
C THR A 139 9.31 15.96 3.05
N SER A 140 8.45 16.34 2.11
CA SER A 140 8.54 17.59 1.37
C SER A 140 7.17 18.25 1.21
N PRO A 141 7.11 19.56 0.89
CA PRO A 141 5.86 20.27 0.64
C PRO A 141 4.96 19.57 -0.40
N MET A 142 5.47 19.21 -1.58
CA MET A 142 4.72 18.55 -2.67
C MET A 142 4.01 17.26 -2.22
N VAL A 143 4.65 16.45 -1.37
CA VAL A 143 4.06 15.19 -0.88
C VAL A 143 2.92 15.45 0.12
N LEU A 144 3.01 16.55 0.86
CA LEU A 144 1.99 16.99 1.81
C LEU A 144 0.85 17.75 1.12
N GLU A 145 1.10 18.44 0.00
CA GLU A 145 0.09 19.17 -0.79
C GLU A 145 -1.08 18.27 -1.20
N GLY A 146 -0.81 17.01 -1.56
CA GLY A 146 -1.86 16.06 -1.94
C GLY A 146 -2.89 15.80 -0.84
N LEU A 147 -2.64 16.21 0.42
CA LEU A 147 -3.54 16.11 1.56
C LEU A 147 -4.49 17.32 1.71
N GLY A 148 -4.38 18.31 0.82
CA GLY A 148 -5.10 19.59 0.97
C GLY A 148 -4.51 20.51 2.04
N LEU A 149 -3.22 20.31 2.39
CA LEU A 149 -2.48 21.09 3.39
C LEU A 149 -1.45 22.04 2.74
N ASN A 150 -1.73 22.45 1.51
CA ASN A 150 -0.82 23.14 0.59
C ASN A 150 -0.27 24.49 1.10
N SER A 151 -0.98 25.20 1.96
CA SER A 151 -0.58 26.55 2.41
C SER A 151 0.29 26.56 3.67
N GLU A 152 0.57 25.41 4.28
CA GLU A 152 1.12 25.36 5.66
C GLU A 152 2.58 24.92 5.73
N PHE A 153 3.18 24.43 4.63
CA PHE A 153 4.53 23.86 4.65
C PHE A 153 5.50 24.60 3.74
N GLN A 154 6.59 25.11 4.32
CA GLN A 154 7.67 25.77 3.62
C GLN A 154 9.01 25.11 3.98
N ALA A 155 9.73 24.66 2.97
CA ALA A 155 11.02 23.99 3.13
C ALA A 155 12.18 24.88 2.64
N PRO A 156 13.36 24.79 3.26
CA PRO A 156 14.56 25.42 2.71
C PRO A 156 15.01 24.71 1.42
N ASP A 157 15.48 25.48 0.44
CA ASP A 157 15.91 24.96 -0.87
C ASP A 157 17.06 23.94 -0.75
N ASP A 158 18.10 24.30 0.00
CA ASP A 158 19.33 23.53 0.18
C ASP A 158 19.62 23.23 1.67
N GLY A 159 18.59 22.83 2.42
CA GLY A 159 18.68 22.52 3.85
C GLY A 159 17.62 21.56 4.34
N PHE A 160 17.46 21.47 5.66
CA PHE A 160 16.32 20.81 6.29
C PHE A 160 15.65 21.71 7.33
N TYR A 161 14.36 21.54 7.55
CA TYR A 161 13.62 22.19 8.63
C TYR A 161 13.02 21.13 9.58
N PRO A 162 13.29 21.18 10.90
CA PRO A 162 12.70 20.24 11.85
C PRO A 162 11.21 20.53 12.08
N LEU A 163 10.33 19.57 11.79
CA LEU A 163 8.91 19.64 12.13
C LEU A 163 8.62 19.14 13.55
N GLY A 164 9.52 18.32 14.10
CA GLY A 164 9.42 17.76 15.45
C GLY A 164 10.40 18.38 16.45
N GLU A 165 10.04 18.40 17.74
CA GLU A 165 10.82 19.04 18.80
C GLU A 165 12.19 18.39 19.00
N HIS A 166 12.31 17.07 18.80
CA HIS A 166 13.56 16.34 19.10
C HIS A 166 14.72 16.71 18.18
N LEU A 167 14.47 17.40 17.07
CA LEU A 167 15.47 17.77 16.09
C LEU A 167 15.71 19.29 16.03
N LYS A 168 14.99 20.10 16.80
CA LYS A 168 15.11 21.58 16.76
C LYS A 168 16.50 22.11 17.07
N ASN A 169 17.24 21.45 17.96
CA ASN A 169 18.59 21.85 18.36
C ASN A 169 19.69 21.33 17.42
N LYS A 170 19.34 20.69 16.30
CA LYS A 170 20.31 20.16 15.34
C LYS A 170 20.56 21.19 14.24
N GLU A 171 21.79 21.68 14.16
CA GLU A 171 22.20 22.68 13.15
C GLU A 171 22.64 22.05 11.82
N LYS A 172 23.07 20.79 11.84
CA LYS A 172 23.41 20.00 10.65
C LYS A 172 22.95 18.56 10.84
N LEU A 173 22.50 17.92 9.76
CA LEU A 173 22.11 16.52 9.77
C LEU A 173 22.47 15.85 8.45
N ASN A 174 22.81 14.57 8.50
CA ASN A 174 23.05 13.78 7.30
C ASN A 174 21.80 13.01 6.86
N PHE A 175 21.67 12.84 5.55
CA PHE A 175 20.61 12.09 4.89
C PHE A 175 21.24 11.16 3.87
N GLY A 176 21.70 10.00 4.34
CA GLY A 176 22.65 9.16 3.61
C GLY A 176 24.00 9.88 3.49
N TRP A 177 24.47 10.07 2.26
CA TRP A 177 25.74 10.74 1.95
C TRP A 177 25.66 12.28 1.97
N LEU A 178 24.46 12.85 1.97
CA LEU A 178 24.24 14.30 1.90
C LEU A 178 24.21 14.90 3.31
N MET A 179 25.06 15.89 3.58
CA MET A 179 25.02 16.66 4.83
C MET A 179 24.35 18.01 4.56
N LEU A 180 23.24 18.27 5.24
CA LEU A 180 22.45 19.50 5.07
C LEU A 180 22.50 20.36 6.34
N PRO A 181 22.62 21.69 6.21
CA PRO A 181 22.40 22.61 7.31
C PRO A 181 20.90 22.73 7.61
N LYS A 182 20.59 23.09 8.86
CA LYS A 182 19.27 23.57 9.23
C LYS A 182 19.00 24.88 8.48
N GLY A 183 17.82 24.99 7.89
CA GLY A 183 17.34 26.20 7.22
C GLY A 183 16.06 26.73 7.85
N GLU A 184 15.61 27.88 7.36
CA GLU A 184 14.29 28.42 7.69
C GLU A 184 13.19 27.63 6.98
N GLY A 185 12.01 27.57 7.59
CA GLY A 185 10.87 26.82 7.08
C GLY A 185 9.67 26.93 8.02
N GLU A 186 8.57 26.31 7.61
CA GLU A 186 7.29 26.31 8.30
C GLU A 186 6.58 24.97 8.09
N GLY A 187 5.77 24.55 9.05
CA GLY A 187 4.95 23.34 8.96
C GLY A 187 4.55 22.77 10.32
N ASP A 188 3.38 22.16 10.39
CA ASP A 188 2.86 21.52 11.60
C ASP A 188 2.31 20.11 11.30
N LEU A 189 2.78 19.12 12.05
CA LEU A 189 2.30 17.74 11.97
C LEU A 189 1.37 17.35 13.12
N THR A 190 0.96 18.27 13.99
CA THR A 190 0.23 17.96 15.22
C THR A 190 -1.01 17.10 14.97
N ASN A 191 -1.83 17.46 13.97
CA ASN A 191 -3.06 16.73 13.61
C ASN A 191 -2.85 15.57 12.63
N PHE A 192 -1.60 15.23 12.32
CA PHE A 192 -1.29 14.21 11.34
C PHE A 192 -1.54 12.79 11.90
N PRO A 193 -2.20 11.89 11.14
CA PRO A 193 -2.61 10.57 11.61
C PRO A 193 -1.46 9.54 11.60
N VAL A 194 -0.32 9.93 12.16
CA VAL A 194 0.89 9.10 12.30
C VAL A 194 1.37 9.12 13.76
N PRO A 195 2.09 8.09 14.23
CA PRO A 195 2.56 8.02 15.61
C PRO A 195 3.37 9.24 16.05
N GLU A 196 3.11 9.73 17.26
CA GLU A 196 3.79 10.91 17.83
C GLU A 196 5.32 10.81 17.78
N LYS A 197 5.86 9.64 18.08
CA LYS A 197 7.31 9.38 18.03
C LYS A 197 7.93 9.62 16.65
N ILE A 198 7.16 9.40 15.58
CA ILE A 198 7.59 9.67 14.21
C ILE A 198 7.55 11.17 13.95
N LYS A 199 6.42 11.84 14.28
CA LYS A 199 6.26 13.29 14.12
C LYS A 199 7.38 14.09 14.79
N GLN A 200 7.73 13.72 16.03
CA GLN A 200 8.80 14.36 16.80
C GLN A 200 10.19 14.25 16.17
N ARG A 201 10.35 13.37 15.17
CA ARG A 201 11.63 13.12 14.46
C ARG A 201 11.49 13.30 12.95
N THR A 202 10.45 14.00 12.50
CA THR A 202 10.26 14.34 11.09
C THR A 202 10.95 15.67 10.78
N VAL A 203 11.54 15.73 9.59
CA VAL A 203 12.09 16.95 8.99
C VAL A 203 11.50 17.17 7.60
N LEU A 204 11.42 18.43 7.22
CA LEU A 204 11.01 18.88 5.91
C LEU A 204 12.26 19.22 5.08
N VAL A 205 12.28 18.82 3.82
CA VAL A 205 13.29 19.18 2.82
C VAL A 205 12.59 19.67 1.56
N SER A 206 13.31 20.37 0.67
CA SER A 206 12.73 20.82 -0.60
C SER A 206 12.30 19.65 -1.49
N ASP A 207 11.31 19.90 -2.36
CA ASP A 207 10.81 18.91 -3.33
C ASP A 207 11.89 18.46 -4.32
N LYS A 208 12.90 19.30 -4.55
CA LYS A 208 14.10 18.98 -5.33
C LYS A 208 14.99 17.94 -4.63
N LEU A 209 15.12 18.02 -3.31
CA LEU A 209 15.98 17.14 -2.52
C LEU A 209 15.29 15.82 -2.17
N PHE A 210 13.99 15.85 -1.93
CA PHE A 210 13.24 14.70 -1.42
C PHE A 210 13.39 13.42 -2.27
N PRO A 211 13.13 13.42 -3.60
CA PRO A 211 13.31 12.22 -4.42
C PRO A 211 14.76 11.73 -4.47
N LYS A 212 15.74 12.64 -4.39
CA LYS A 212 17.17 12.28 -4.39
C LYS A 212 17.55 11.55 -3.10
N ILE A 213 17.08 12.06 -1.96
CA ILE A 213 17.33 11.44 -0.66
C ILE A 213 16.62 10.08 -0.60
N VAL A 214 15.35 10.00 -0.98
CA VAL A 214 14.59 8.73 -0.99
C VAL A 214 15.29 7.66 -1.83
N ASN A 215 15.60 7.94 -3.10
CA ASN A 215 16.23 6.96 -3.99
C ASN A 215 17.66 6.57 -3.57
N SER A 216 18.37 7.45 -2.86
CA SER A 216 19.71 7.16 -2.33
C SER A 216 19.69 6.29 -1.07
N ASN A 217 18.54 6.16 -0.40
CA ASN A 217 18.40 5.48 0.89
C ASN A 217 17.42 4.30 0.86
N LEU A 218 17.05 3.83 -0.34
CA LEU A 218 16.33 2.59 -0.53
C LEU A 218 17.16 1.39 -0.09
N GLU A 219 16.48 0.34 0.37
CA GLU A 219 17.15 -0.87 0.76
C GLU A 219 17.51 -1.67 -0.50
N VAL A 220 18.79 -1.99 -0.66
CA VAL A 220 19.29 -2.86 -1.72
C VAL A 220 19.92 -4.09 -1.08
N ARG A 221 19.46 -5.26 -1.49
CA ARG A 221 19.97 -6.54 -0.99
C ARG A 221 20.49 -7.39 -2.15
N THR A 222 21.53 -8.16 -1.87
CA THR A 222 22.02 -9.22 -2.73
C THR A 222 21.53 -10.57 -2.17
N SER A 223 21.04 -11.44 -3.05
CA SER A 223 20.60 -12.79 -2.74
C SER A 223 21.27 -13.77 -3.69
N VAL A 224 21.42 -15.02 -3.23
CA VAL A 224 22.01 -16.10 -4.00
C VAL A 224 21.29 -17.41 -3.66
N SER A 225 21.21 -18.34 -4.61
CA SER A 225 20.85 -19.74 -4.31
C SER A 225 22.12 -20.51 -3.93
N ILE A 226 22.01 -21.40 -2.93
CA ILE A 226 23.12 -22.21 -2.45
C ILE A 226 22.91 -23.65 -2.89
N ASP A 227 23.95 -24.24 -3.48
CA ASP A 227 23.99 -25.67 -3.80
C ASP A 227 24.09 -26.45 -2.47
N PRO A 228 23.11 -27.32 -2.15
CA PRO A 228 23.10 -28.04 -0.88
C PRO A 228 24.20 -29.11 -0.77
N ALA A 229 24.76 -29.59 -1.88
CA ALA A 229 25.81 -30.61 -1.87
C ALA A 229 27.19 -30.02 -1.57
N THR A 230 27.46 -28.81 -2.07
CA THR A 230 28.78 -28.16 -1.96
C THR A 230 28.80 -27.04 -0.92
N GLY A 231 27.64 -26.48 -0.57
CA GLY A 231 27.51 -25.31 0.29
C GLY A 231 27.94 -24.00 -0.38
N THR A 232 28.23 -24.01 -1.68
CA THR A 232 28.63 -22.82 -2.44
C THR A 232 27.46 -22.19 -3.18
N ALA A 233 27.62 -20.95 -3.64
CA ALA A 233 26.65 -20.31 -4.53
C ALA A 233 26.46 -21.13 -5.82
N GLU A 234 25.20 -21.32 -6.23
CA GLU A 234 24.87 -21.84 -7.56
C GLU A 234 25.27 -20.81 -8.63
N GLU A 235 25.86 -21.30 -9.72
CA GLU A 235 26.29 -20.46 -10.83
C GLU A 235 25.10 -19.74 -11.47
N GLY A 236 25.20 -18.42 -11.65
CA GLY A 236 24.14 -17.58 -12.23
C GLY A 236 22.97 -17.27 -11.31
N ALA A 237 22.98 -17.74 -10.05
CA ALA A 237 21.88 -17.52 -9.10
C ALA A 237 22.03 -16.27 -8.22
N LEU A 238 23.07 -15.47 -8.43
CA LEU A 238 23.27 -14.20 -7.73
C LEU A 238 22.38 -13.12 -8.35
N PHE A 239 21.58 -12.45 -7.53
CA PHE A 239 20.76 -11.33 -7.97
C PHE A 239 20.59 -10.28 -6.87
N THR A 240 20.29 -9.06 -7.28
CA THR A 240 20.06 -7.90 -6.44
C THR A 240 18.62 -7.42 -6.56
N TYR A 241 18.07 -6.91 -5.46
CA TYR A 241 16.73 -6.36 -5.46
C TYR A 241 16.62 -5.16 -4.54
N GLU A 242 15.66 -4.30 -4.86
CA GLU A 242 15.37 -3.09 -4.11
C GLU A 242 14.10 -3.26 -3.26
N ALA A 243 14.00 -2.54 -2.15
CA ALA A 243 12.79 -2.49 -1.34
C ALA A 243 12.60 -1.13 -0.67
N ILE A 244 11.34 -0.77 -0.46
CA ILE A 244 10.95 0.34 0.41
C ILE A 244 11.29 -0.08 1.86
N PRO A 245 12.12 0.68 2.60
CA PRO A 245 12.52 0.31 3.95
C PRO A 245 11.36 0.23 4.94
N ARG A 246 11.51 -0.61 5.97
CA ARG A 246 10.62 -0.61 7.14
C ARG A 246 10.55 0.78 7.78
N GLY A 247 9.41 1.12 8.36
CA GLY A 247 9.16 2.41 8.99
C GLY A 247 8.70 3.50 8.01
N THR A 248 8.69 3.23 6.70
CA THR A 248 8.10 4.14 5.70
C THR A 248 6.61 4.29 5.96
N ILE A 249 6.16 5.54 6.03
CA ILE A 249 4.74 5.87 6.08
C ILE A 249 4.27 6.10 4.66
N LEU A 250 3.20 5.39 4.31
CA LEU A 250 2.54 5.42 3.02
C LEU A 250 1.13 5.97 3.20
N ARG A 251 0.62 6.60 2.15
CA ARG A 251 -0.78 7.00 2.02
C ARG A 251 -1.34 6.38 0.77
N PHE A 252 -2.59 5.91 0.82
CA PHE A 252 -3.36 5.57 -0.36
C PHE A 252 -4.83 5.90 -0.15
N ASP A 253 -5.53 6.15 -1.25
CA ASP A 253 -6.95 6.43 -1.24
C ASP A 253 -7.74 5.21 -1.77
N VAL A 254 -8.93 5.00 -1.22
CA VAL A 254 -9.92 4.06 -1.76
C VAL A 254 -11.26 4.78 -1.89
N ILE A 255 -11.86 4.70 -3.08
CA ILE A 255 -13.25 5.14 -3.30
C ILE A 255 -14.17 3.93 -3.18
N TYR A 256 -15.14 4.01 -2.28
CA TYR A 256 -16.20 3.04 -2.12
C TYR A 256 -17.47 3.55 -2.79
N ASN A 257 -18.02 2.78 -3.72
CA ASN A 257 -19.24 3.12 -4.43
C ASN A 257 -20.43 2.34 -3.88
N SER A 258 -21.60 2.98 -3.87
CA SER A 258 -22.87 2.31 -3.56
C SER A 258 -23.26 1.37 -4.70
N GLY A 259 -23.62 0.14 -4.36
CA GLY A 259 -24.16 -0.87 -5.26
C GLY A 259 -25.62 -0.63 -5.65
N LYS A 260 -26.30 0.36 -5.05
CA LYS A 260 -27.75 0.61 -5.20
C LYS A 260 -28.24 0.74 -6.65
N TYR A 261 -27.42 1.34 -7.52
CA TYR A 261 -27.78 1.56 -8.93
C TYR A 261 -27.15 0.52 -9.87
N PHE A 262 -26.39 -0.44 -9.33
CA PHE A 262 -25.78 -1.50 -10.11
C PHE A 262 -26.73 -2.68 -10.25
N ARG A 263 -26.72 -3.29 -11.43
CA ARG A 263 -27.40 -4.54 -11.71
C ARG A 263 -26.47 -5.47 -12.47
N VAL A 264 -26.60 -6.76 -12.23
CA VAL A 264 -25.95 -7.80 -13.03
C VAL A 264 -27.04 -8.67 -13.62
N GLY A 265 -27.21 -8.59 -14.94
CA GLY A 265 -28.45 -9.01 -15.59
C GLY A 265 -29.63 -8.18 -15.06
N GLU A 266 -30.69 -8.86 -14.63
CA GLU A 266 -31.88 -8.22 -14.03
C GLU A 266 -31.82 -8.13 -12.49
N GLN A 267 -30.74 -8.63 -11.88
CA GLN A 267 -30.63 -8.71 -10.42
C GLN A 267 -30.04 -7.43 -9.82
N GLU A 268 -30.70 -6.92 -8.79
CA GLU A 268 -30.16 -5.89 -7.91
C GLU A 268 -29.14 -6.48 -6.93
N LEU A 269 -28.21 -5.64 -6.49
CA LEU A 269 -27.26 -5.98 -5.43
C LEU A 269 -27.94 -5.87 -4.06
N LYS A 270 -28.03 -6.99 -3.34
CA LYS A 270 -28.62 -7.05 -2.00
C LYS A 270 -27.68 -7.72 -1.02
N THR A 271 -27.62 -7.22 0.20
CA THR A 271 -26.86 -7.84 1.29
C THR A 271 -27.55 -9.12 1.79
N GLU A 272 -26.87 -9.86 2.66
CA GLU A 272 -27.38 -11.10 3.26
C GLU A 272 -28.70 -10.94 4.04
N ASP A 273 -28.99 -9.75 4.56
CA ASP A 273 -30.22 -9.37 5.25
C ASP A 273 -31.27 -8.71 4.33
N GLY A 274 -31.03 -8.70 3.01
CA GLY A 274 -31.93 -8.11 2.02
C GLY A 274 -31.84 -6.59 1.90
N GLY A 275 -30.91 -5.96 2.63
CA GLY A 275 -30.60 -4.54 2.52
C GLY A 275 -29.88 -4.17 1.23
N ASP A 276 -29.71 -2.86 1.01
CA ASP A 276 -28.93 -2.36 -0.12
C ASP A 276 -27.43 -2.48 0.15
N VAL A 277 -26.66 -2.80 -0.89
CA VAL A 277 -25.19 -2.76 -0.83
C VAL A 277 -24.72 -1.30 -0.82
N GLY A 278 -24.63 -0.70 0.36
CA GLY A 278 -24.12 0.66 0.56
C GLY A 278 -22.60 0.74 0.67
N THR A 279 -22.05 1.97 0.62
CA THR A 279 -20.59 2.21 0.73
C THR A 279 -19.99 1.62 2.00
N GLN A 280 -20.71 1.71 3.13
CA GLN A 280 -20.26 1.16 4.42
C GLN A 280 -20.12 -0.36 4.39
N TRP A 281 -21.05 -1.07 3.73
CA TRP A 281 -20.92 -2.52 3.59
C TRP A 281 -19.70 -2.89 2.75
N VAL A 282 -19.47 -2.18 1.63
CA VAL A 282 -18.32 -2.42 0.73
C VAL A 282 -17.01 -2.16 1.48
N LYS A 283 -16.91 -1.02 2.17
CA LYS A 283 -15.76 -0.65 3.00
C LYS A 283 -15.48 -1.67 4.08
N ALA A 284 -16.50 -2.12 4.81
CA ALA A 284 -16.35 -3.14 5.84
C ALA A 284 -15.77 -4.46 5.30
N GLN A 285 -16.11 -4.85 4.06
CA GLN A 285 -15.49 -6.03 3.45
C GLN A 285 -14.03 -5.78 3.08
N VAL A 286 -13.72 -4.61 2.52
CA VAL A 286 -12.35 -4.27 2.14
C VAL A 286 -11.43 -4.14 3.34
N GLU A 287 -11.88 -3.51 4.43
CA GLU A 287 -11.09 -3.33 5.64
C GLU A 287 -10.74 -4.66 6.34
N LYS A 288 -11.57 -5.72 6.18
CA LYS A 288 -11.21 -7.08 6.64
C LYS A 288 -9.94 -7.59 5.94
N GLY A 289 -9.79 -7.35 4.64
CA GLY A 289 -8.60 -7.69 3.88
C GLY A 289 -7.40 -6.79 4.22
N LEU A 290 -7.62 -5.48 4.34
CA LEU A 290 -6.57 -4.53 4.71
C LEU A 290 -5.97 -4.83 6.09
N LYS A 291 -6.78 -5.27 7.06
CA LYS A 291 -6.31 -5.66 8.40
C LYS A 291 -5.26 -6.77 8.34
N LEU A 292 -5.39 -7.70 7.38
CA LEU A 292 -4.46 -8.82 7.23
C LEU A 292 -3.15 -8.44 6.54
N PHE A 293 -2.98 -7.22 6.03
CA PHE A 293 -1.68 -6.74 5.52
C PHE A 293 -0.58 -6.78 6.59
N GLU A 294 -0.94 -6.56 7.86
CA GLU A 294 0.04 -6.57 8.96
C GLU A 294 0.56 -7.98 9.27
N ILE A 295 -0.14 -9.02 8.81
CA ILE A 295 0.19 -10.42 9.07
C ILE A 295 0.75 -11.11 7.82
N LEU A 296 0.04 -10.97 6.70
CA LEU A 296 0.32 -11.71 5.46
C LEU A 296 1.19 -10.93 4.47
N GLY A 297 1.32 -9.60 4.67
CA GLY A 297 2.12 -8.72 3.84
C GLY A 297 1.53 -8.38 2.47
N ILE A 298 2.26 -7.62 1.68
CA ILE A 298 1.94 -7.27 0.30
C ILE A 298 3.21 -7.31 -0.56
N GLY A 299 3.04 -7.33 -1.88
CA GLY A 299 4.16 -7.39 -2.81
C GLY A 299 4.80 -8.79 -2.89
N GLY A 300 6.04 -8.84 -3.37
CA GLY A 300 6.82 -10.06 -3.51
C GLY A 300 7.63 -10.42 -2.26
N MET A 301 8.24 -11.61 -2.29
CA MET A 301 9.19 -12.07 -1.27
C MET A 301 8.65 -12.18 0.16
N GLY A 302 7.33 -12.38 0.34
CA GLY A 302 6.69 -12.47 1.66
C GLY A 302 7.29 -13.53 2.60
N THR A 303 7.61 -14.72 2.08
CA THR A 303 8.25 -15.80 2.85
C THR A 303 9.69 -15.51 3.25
N ARG A 304 10.27 -14.40 2.77
CA ARG A 304 11.62 -13.91 3.11
C ARG A 304 11.58 -12.74 4.09
N GLY A 305 10.46 -12.55 4.80
CA GLY A 305 10.29 -11.50 5.82
C GLY A 305 10.11 -10.10 5.23
N MET A 306 9.37 -10.00 4.13
CA MET A 306 9.06 -8.74 3.45
C MET A 306 7.54 -8.52 3.36
N GLY A 307 7.14 -7.27 3.21
CA GLY A 307 5.79 -6.92 2.76
C GLY A 307 4.78 -6.59 3.86
N ARG A 308 5.02 -6.89 5.15
CA ARG A 308 4.07 -6.55 6.22
C ARG A 308 3.83 -5.04 6.28
N LEU A 309 2.57 -4.64 6.14
CA LEU A 309 2.12 -3.25 6.10
C LEU A 309 0.95 -3.07 7.08
N LYS A 310 1.10 -2.17 8.06
CA LYS A 310 0.04 -1.91 9.03
C LYS A 310 -0.73 -0.66 8.65
N VAL A 311 -2.03 -0.78 8.39
CA VAL A 311 -2.92 0.36 8.19
C VAL A 311 -3.30 0.97 9.54
N LEU A 312 -3.04 2.27 9.72
CA LEU A 312 -3.08 2.99 10.99
C LEU A 312 -4.48 3.47 11.38
N ASN A 313 -5.35 3.69 10.40
CA ASN A 313 -6.65 4.34 10.57
C ASN A 313 -7.82 3.50 10.06
N LEU A 314 -7.71 2.17 10.19
CA LEU A 314 -8.85 1.25 10.05
C LEU A 314 -9.90 1.53 11.13
N GLU A 315 -11.17 1.30 10.82
CA GLU A 315 -12.20 1.38 11.84
C GLU A 315 -12.00 0.27 12.88
N LYS A 316 -12.28 0.59 14.15
CA LYS A 316 -12.26 -0.41 15.22
C LYS A 316 -13.48 -1.32 15.04
N GLY A 317 -13.35 -2.34 14.20
CA GLY A 317 -14.34 -3.43 14.07
C GLY A 317 -14.05 -4.56 15.05
N ASP A 318 -15.12 -5.15 15.61
CA ASP A 318 -15.08 -6.24 16.58
C ASP A 318 -14.21 -7.42 16.12
N CYS A 319 -13.25 -7.79 16.97
CA CYS A 319 -12.42 -8.99 16.82
C CYS A 319 -13.26 -10.27 16.95
#